data_AF-A0A2D4YV39-F1
#
_entry.id   AF-A0A2D4YV39-F1
#
_cell.length_a   1.000
_cell.length_b   1.000
_cell.length_c   1.000
_cell.angle_alpha   90.00
_cell.angle_beta   90.00
_cell.angle_gamma   90.00
#
_symmetry.space_group_name_H-M   'P 1'
#
loop_
_entity.id
_entity.type
_entity.pdbx_description
1 polymer ?
#
loop_
_entity_poly.entity_id
_entity_poly.type
_entity_poly.pdbx_seq_one_letter_code
_entity_poly.pdbx_strand_id
1 'polypeptide(L)'
;MGYEGSPDKRVARLIDANLDRAREGLRVVEDWCRFGLERDDLVIRLKDWRQRLGRLHRDFYKQARSTATDTAAGLEHPAQQDRHNPEQVVAANCGRVQEALRVLEEYGRSDDGALASEAASIRYGLYDLEVSCLNASAGFRRRDRLENCHLCLITSPADDLFERVKSALSTGVDMVQYRSKDADDRVRFREAKALRTLCHDKGVLLIINDRIDLAMAVDADGVHL
;
A
#
# COMPACT_ATOMS: atom_id res chain seq x y z
N MET A 1 -4.65 48.14 20.17
CA MET A 1 -4.32 48.26 18.74
C MET A 1 -4.04 46.87 18.20
N GLY A 2 -5.09 46.13 17.86
CA GLY A 2 -4.97 44.83 17.19
C GLY A 2 -5.10 45.05 15.69
N TYR A 3 -4.03 44.82 14.94
CA TYR A 3 -4.14 44.64 13.50
C TYR A 3 -4.83 43.29 13.27
N GLU A 4 -6.17 43.26 13.31
CA GLU A 4 -6.95 42.20 12.65
C GLU A 4 -6.92 42.52 11.15
N GLY A 5 -5.75 42.32 10.54
CA GLY A 5 -5.62 42.34 9.09
C GLY A 5 -6.40 41.14 8.54
N SER A 6 -7.31 41.39 7.59
CA SER A 6 -7.93 40.33 6.79
C SER A 6 -6.85 39.33 6.36
N PRO A 7 -7.07 38.00 6.51
CA PRO A 7 -6.08 37.00 6.13
C PRO A 7 -5.61 37.25 4.70
N ASP A 8 -4.30 37.11 4.47
CA ASP A 8 -3.70 37.36 3.17
C ASP A 8 -4.42 36.50 2.12
N LYS A 9 -5.07 37.15 1.14
CA LYS A 9 -5.86 36.47 0.12
C LYS A 9 -5.05 35.42 -0.65
N ARG A 10 -3.71 35.59 -0.74
CA ARG A 10 -2.80 34.62 -1.37
C ARG A 10 -2.66 33.36 -0.52
N VAL A 11 -2.49 33.53 0.80
CA VAL A 11 -2.43 32.43 1.76
C VAL A 11 -3.76 31.69 1.82
N ALA A 12 -4.88 32.41 1.83
CA ALA A 12 -6.20 31.81 1.85
C ALA A 12 -6.47 30.92 0.60
N ARG A 13 -6.03 31.36 -0.59
CA ARG A 13 -6.10 30.56 -1.83
C ARG A 13 -5.24 29.31 -1.77
N LEU A 14 -4.04 29.44 -1.21
CA LEU A 14 -3.11 28.33 -1.06
C LEU A 14 -3.64 27.29 -0.07
N ILE A 15 -4.25 27.73 1.03
CA ILE A 15 -4.91 26.83 1.99
C ILE A 15 -6.11 26.11 1.33
N ASP A 16 -6.96 26.84 0.61
CA ASP A 16 -8.10 26.26 -0.11
C ASP A 16 -7.68 25.13 -1.07
N ALA A 17 -6.71 25.41 -1.94
CA ALA A 17 -6.23 24.45 -2.93
C ALA A 17 -5.62 23.18 -2.29
N ASN A 18 -4.91 23.32 -1.16
CA ASN A 18 -4.30 22.17 -0.50
C ASN A 18 -5.28 21.40 0.39
N LEU A 19 -6.32 22.04 0.93
CA LEU A 19 -7.43 21.34 1.58
C LEU A 19 -8.17 20.44 0.59
N ASP A 20 -8.48 20.95 -0.61
CA ASP A 20 -9.11 20.16 -1.67
C ASP A 20 -8.21 18.98 -2.09
N ARG A 21 -6.95 19.25 -2.44
CA ARG A 21 -5.99 18.20 -2.85
C ARG A 21 -5.81 17.13 -1.79
N ALA A 22 -5.69 17.51 -0.51
CA ALA A 22 -5.58 16.56 0.58
C ALA A 22 -6.84 15.68 0.67
N ARG A 23 -8.03 16.28 0.63
CA ARG A 23 -9.30 15.54 0.75
C ARG A 23 -9.61 14.65 -0.45
N GLU A 24 -9.23 15.07 -1.66
CA GLU A 24 -9.34 14.29 -2.89
C GLU A 24 -8.35 13.11 -2.89
N GLY A 25 -7.08 13.35 -2.57
CA GLY A 25 -6.09 12.27 -2.48
C GLY A 25 -6.46 11.24 -1.41
N LEU A 26 -6.93 11.67 -0.24
CA LEU A 26 -7.47 10.78 0.79
C LEU A 26 -8.68 9.99 0.29
N ARG A 27 -9.52 10.57 -0.58
CA ARG A 27 -10.69 9.89 -1.15
C ARG A 27 -10.29 8.75 -2.06
N VAL A 28 -9.28 8.95 -2.90
CA VAL A 28 -8.77 7.90 -3.80
C VAL A 28 -8.26 6.71 -2.98
N VAL A 29 -7.50 6.97 -1.91
CA VAL A 29 -7.01 5.91 -1.01
C VAL A 29 -8.17 5.25 -0.27
N GLU A 30 -9.17 6.03 0.20
CA GLU A 30 -10.37 5.50 0.88
C GLU A 30 -11.13 4.51 0.01
N ASP A 31 -11.34 4.84 -1.27
CA ASP A 31 -12.05 3.98 -2.20
C ASP A 31 -11.26 2.70 -2.53
N TRP A 32 -9.92 2.76 -2.60
CA TRP A 32 -9.11 1.55 -2.70
C TRP A 32 -9.21 0.68 -1.43
N CYS A 33 -9.14 1.28 -0.24
CA CYS A 33 -9.30 0.54 1.01
C CYS A 33 -10.69 -0.12 1.12
N ARG A 34 -11.73 0.53 0.59
CA ARG A 34 -13.10 0.03 0.62
C ARG A 34 -13.33 -1.10 -0.38
N PHE A 35 -12.98 -0.87 -1.65
CA PHE A 35 -13.37 -1.75 -2.74
C PHE A 35 -12.26 -2.70 -3.19
N GLY A 36 -10.99 -2.32 -3.00
CA GLY A 36 -9.85 -3.14 -3.38
C GLY A 36 -9.32 -4.01 -2.23
N LEU A 37 -9.26 -3.46 -1.02
CA LEU A 37 -8.73 -4.16 0.16
C LEU A 37 -9.79 -4.71 1.11
N GLU A 38 -11.01 -4.20 1.03
CA GLU A 38 -12.12 -4.54 1.94
C GLU A 38 -11.72 -4.39 3.43
N ARG A 39 -11.02 -3.29 3.75
CA ARG A 39 -10.49 -3.00 5.09
C ARG A 39 -11.21 -1.83 5.77
N ASP A 40 -12.26 -2.16 6.52
CA ASP A 40 -13.11 -1.17 7.21
C ASP A 40 -12.34 -0.30 8.20
N ASP A 41 -11.35 -0.84 8.90
CA ASP A 41 -10.52 -0.08 9.84
C ASP A 41 -9.75 1.06 9.17
N LEU A 42 -9.25 0.82 7.94
CA LEU A 42 -8.56 1.85 7.14
C LEU A 42 -9.56 2.86 6.56
N VAL A 43 -10.72 2.39 6.09
CA VAL A 43 -11.79 3.25 5.56
C VAL A 43 -12.30 4.23 6.62
N ILE A 44 -12.54 3.75 7.85
CA ILE A 44 -13.01 4.58 8.97
C ILE A 44 -11.99 5.70 9.25
N ARG A 45 -10.70 5.38 9.30
CA ARG A 45 -9.63 6.34 9.57
C ARG A 45 -9.50 7.40 8.47
N LEU A 46 -9.52 6.99 7.20
CA LEU A 46 -9.46 7.91 6.05
C LEU A 46 -10.68 8.83 5.97
N LYS A 47 -11.87 8.27 6.25
CA LYS A 47 -13.12 9.02 6.32
C LYS A 47 -13.09 10.05 7.44
N ASP A 48 -12.59 9.68 8.63
CA ASP A 48 -12.42 10.61 9.76
C ASP A 48 -11.52 11.79 9.38
N TRP A 49 -10.34 11.52 8.83
CA TRP A 49 -9.41 12.58 8.39
C TRP A 49 -10.02 13.51 7.35
N ARG A 50 -10.73 12.96 6.35
CA ARG A 50 -11.45 13.78 5.35
C ARG A 50 -12.50 14.68 5.97
N GLN A 51 -13.22 14.20 6.98
CA GLN A 51 -14.23 14.97 7.70
C GLN A 51 -13.59 16.05 8.59
N ARG A 52 -12.50 15.72 9.29
CA ARG A 52 -11.74 16.68 10.12
C ARG A 52 -11.19 17.83 9.27
N LEU A 53 -10.54 17.54 8.15
CA LEU A 53 -10.09 18.56 7.20
C LEU A 53 -11.27 19.35 6.62
N GLY A 54 -12.37 18.68 6.28
CA GLY A 54 -13.58 19.35 5.76
C GLY A 54 -14.19 20.34 6.75
N ARG A 55 -14.17 20.05 8.05
CA ARG A 55 -14.64 20.97 9.11
C ARG A 55 -13.77 22.22 9.24
N LEU A 56 -12.49 22.10 8.91
CA LEU A 56 -11.53 23.22 8.93
C LEU A 56 -11.52 24.02 7.62
N HIS A 57 -12.26 23.57 6.60
CA HIS A 57 -12.40 24.25 5.31
C HIS A 57 -13.43 25.38 5.38
N ARG A 58 -13.04 26.46 6.08
CA ARG A 58 -13.86 27.65 6.32
C ARG A 58 -14.21 28.37 5.01
N ASP A 59 -15.36 29.03 4.99
CA ASP A 59 -15.89 29.64 3.75
C ASP A 59 -15.04 30.77 3.17
N PHE A 60 -14.27 31.48 4.02
CA PHE A 60 -13.38 32.53 3.52
C PHE A 60 -12.23 31.98 2.65
N TYR A 61 -11.78 30.74 2.88
CA TYR A 61 -10.81 30.07 2.02
C TYR A 61 -11.42 29.80 0.64
N LYS A 62 -12.64 29.24 0.61
CA LYS A 62 -13.38 28.92 -0.62
C LYS A 62 -13.62 30.16 -1.48
N GLN A 63 -14.02 31.26 -0.84
CA GLN A 63 -14.28 32.52 -1.54
C GLN A 63 -13.00 33.14 -2.12
N ALA A 64 -11.83 32.87 -1.53
CA ALA A 64 -10.56 33.38 -2.04
C ALA A 64 -10.22 32.79 -3.42
N ARG A 65 -10.60 31.54 -3.72
CA ARG A 65 -10.37 30.88 -5.02
C ARG A 65 -11.33 31.34 -6.10
N SER A 66 -12.62 31.57 -5.77
CA SER A 66 -13.63 32.07 -6.72
C SER A 66 -13.29 33.42 -7.37
N THR A 67 -12.28 34.13 -6.87
CA THR A 67 -11.82 35.42 -7.40
C THR A 67 -10.55 35.33 -8.26
N ALA A 68 -10.09 34.12 -8.59
CA ALA A 68 -8.89 33.89 -9.40
C ALA A 68 -9.15 32.87 -10.52
N THR A 69 -8.60 33.14 -11.71
CA THR A 69 -8.45 32.16 -12.78
C THR A 69 -7.32 31.20 -12.43
N ASP A 70 -7.62 29.91 -12.29
CA ASP A 70 -6.64 28.86 -11.99
C ASP A 70 -5.75 28.60 -13.21
N THR A 71 -4.53 29.15 -13.20
CA THR A 71 -3.58 29.08 -14.33
C THR A 71 -2.82 27.75 -14.40
N ALA A 72 -2.98 26.86 -13.41
CA ALA A 72 -2.24 25.60 -13.34
C ALA A 72 -3.07 24.36 -13.75
N ALA A 73 -4.32 24.53 -14.19
CA ALA A 73 -5.15 23.45 -14.70
C ALA A 73 -4.52 22.85 -15.97
N GLY A 74 -4.11 21.58 -15.92
CA GLY A 74 -3.60 20.84 -17.09
C GLY A 74 -2.07 20.63 -17.15
N LEU A 75 -1.31 20.99 -16.12
CA LEU A 75 0.10 20.61 -16.02
C LEU A 75 0.23 19.15 -15.55
N GLU A 76 0.02 18.20 -16.47
CA GLU A 76 0.28 16.79 -16.23
C GLU A 76 1.80 16.54 -16.23
N HIS A 77 2.29 15.91 -15.16
CA HIS A 77 3.68 15.46 -15.12
C HIS A 77 3.78 14.10 -15.84
N PRO A 78 4.77 13.86 -16.73
CA PRO A 78 4.92 12.60 -17.46
C PRO A 78 4.88 11.35 -16.57
N ALA A 79 5.47 11.41 -15.37
CA ALA A 79 5.44 10.33 -14.38
C ALA A 79 4.03 9.95 -13.86
N GLN A 80 2.96 10.69 -14.20
CA GLN A 80 1.58 10.26 -13.93
C GLN A 80 1.12 9.15 -14.88
N GLN A 81 1.76 8.99 -16.04
CA GLN A 81 1.43 8.00 -17.07
C GLN A 81 2.00 6.60 -16.78
N ASP A 82 3.01 6.50 -15.90
CA ASP A 82 3.72 5.24 -15.58
C ASP A 82 3.12 4.44 -14.41
N ARG A 83 1.87 4.74 -14.03
CA ARG A 83 1.20 4.06 -12.90
C ARG A 83 0.51 2.79 -13.40
N HIS A 84 1.18 1.65 -13.25
CA HIS A 84 0.74 0.36 -13.80
C HIS A 84 0.09 -0.57 -12.77
N ASN A 85 0.16 -0.28 -11.47
CA ASN A 85 -0.50 -1.08 -10.43
C ASN A 85 -1.17 -0.25 -9.32
N PRO A 86 -2.14 -0.83 -8.59
CA PRO A 86 -2.85 -0.12 -7.51
C PRO A 86 -1.93 0.41 -6.41
N GLU A 87 -0.84 -0.29 -6.08
CA GLU A 87 0.11 0.15 -5.05
C GLU A 87 0.80 1.46 -5.41
N GLN A 88 1.20 1.63 -6.67
CA GLN A 88 1.76 2.89 -7.18
C GLN A 88 0.74 4.03 -7.13
N VAL A 89 -0.54 3.73 -7.42
CA VAL A 89 -1.62 4.73 -7.32
C VAL A 89 -1.81 5.15 -5.87
N VAL A 90 -1.84 4.21 -4.92
CA VAL A 90 -1.94 4.51 -3.49
C VAL A 90 -0.76 5.36 -3.02
N ALA A 91 0.47 4.92 -3.27
CA ALA A 91 1.68 5.64 -2.85
C ALA A 91 1.72 7.06 -3.42
N ALA A 92 1.39 7.25 -4.71
CA ALA A 92 1.36 8.56 -5.33
C ALA A 92 0.25 9.48 -4.79
N ASN A 93 -0.88 8.93 -4.34
CA ASN A 93 -1.92 9.72 -3.68
C ASN A 93 -1.51 10.06 -2.24
N CYS A 94 -0.94 9.12 -1.48
CA CYS A 94 -0.40 9.37 -0.16
C CYS A 94 0.66 10.48 -0.18
N GLY A 95 1.63 10.42 -1.10
CA GLY A 95 2.65 11.46 -1.27
C GLY A 95 2.04 12.86 -1.53
N ARG A 96 1.10 12.97 -2.47
CA ARG A 96 0.41 14.24 -2.75
C ARG A 96 -0.37 14.78 -1.57
N VAL A 97 -1.01 13.90 -0.79
CA VAL A 97 -1.70 14.30 0.44
C VAL A 97 -0.70 14.77 1.48
N GLN A 98 0.44 14.09 1.66
CA GLN A 98 1.49 14.50 2.59
C GLN A 98 2.05 15.88 2.21
N GLU A 99 2.30 16.14 0.93
CA GLU A 99 2.70 17.46 0.42
C GLU A 99 1.66 18.53 0.73
N ALA A 100 0.39 18.26 0.40
CA ALA A 100 -0.70 19.19 0.67
C ALA A 100 -0.86 19.49 2.17
N LEU A 101 -0.82 18.46 3.02
CA LEU A 101 -0.87 18.61 4.47
C LEU A 101 0.34 19.37 5.01
N ARG A 102 1.53 19.20 4.42
CA ARG A 102 2.72 19.96 4.80
C ARG A 102 2.53 21.45 4.52
N VAL A 103 1.93 21.78 3.38
CA VAL A 103 1.60 23.17 3.05
C VAL A 103 0.57 23.75 4.03
N LEU A 104 -0.48 22.99 4.36
CA LEU A 104 -1.49 23.41 5.35
C LEU A 104 -0.89 23.60 6.75
N GLU A 105 0.03 22.72 7.15
CA GLU A 105 0.75 22.81 8.41
C GLU A 105 1.57 24.11 8.48
N GLU A 106 2.39 24.39 7.48
CA GLU A 106 3.31 25.53 7.50
C GLU A 106 2.57 26.86 7.39
N TYR A 107 1.63 27.00 6.44
CA TYR A 107 0.87 28.25 6.26
C TYR A 107 -0.24 28.44 7.30
N GLY A 108 -0.73 27.36 7.91
CA GLY A 108 -1.72 27.45 8.99
C GLY A 108 -1.14 27.96 10.31
N ARG A 109 0.17 27.81 10.58
CA ARG A 109 0.74 28.19 11.90
C ARG A 109 0.51 29.65 12.28
N SER A 110 0.48 30.56 11.31
CA SER A 110 0.31 32.00 11.55
C SER A 110 -1.15 32.39 11.78
N ASP A 111 -2.07 31.87 10.98
CA ASP A 111 -3.45 32.38 10.89
C ASP A 111 -4.52 31.35 11.32
N ASP A 112 -4.21 30.06 11.36
CA ASP A 112 -5.14 28.97 11.68
C ASP A 112 -4.44 27.80 12.38
N GLY A 113 -4.05 28.01 13.64
CA GLY A 113 -3.32 27.01 14.43
C GLY A 113 -4.05 25.68 14.60
N ALA A 114 -5.38 25.68 14.57
CA ALA A 114 -6.19 24.46 14.59
C ALA A 114 -6.00 23.65 13.30
N LEU A 115 -6.06 24.30 12.13
CA LEU A 115 -5.76 23.67 10.85
C LEU A 115 -4.33 23.13 10.79
N ALA A 116 -3.35 23.91 11.28
CA ALA A 116 -1.96 23.47 11.28
C ALA A 116 -1.72 22.22 12.15
N SER A 117 -2.30 22.20 13.36
CA SER A 117 -2.18 21.06 14.27
C SER A 117 -2.85 19.80 13.70
N GLU A 118 -4.04 19.95 13.13
CA GLU A 118 -4.77 18.85 12.48
C GLU A 118 -4.04 18.33 11.24
N ALA A 119 -3.51 19.22 10.39
CA ALA A 119 -2.74 18.83 9.22
C ALA A 119 -1.49 18.04 9.59
N ALA A 120 -0.76 18.46 10.64
CA ALA A 120 0.37 17.72 11.17
C ALA A 120 -0.04 16.33 11.69
N SER A 121 -1.10 16.26 12.51
CA SER A 121 -1.60 14.99 13.07
C SER A 121 -1.97 13.98 11.98
N ILE A 122 -2.71 14.43 10.96
CA ILE A 122 -3.11 13.59 9.83
C ILE A 122 -1.88 13.18 9.01
N ARG A 123 -0.94 14.09 8.76
CA ARG A 123 0.27 13.80 7.99
C ARG A 123 1.12 12.71 8.63
N TYR A 124 1.30 12.76 9.96
CA TYR A 124 1.99 11.69 10.69
C TYR A 124 1.23 10.38 10.62
N GLY A 125 -0.08 10.40 10.86
CA GLY A 125 -0.89 9.19 10.78
C GLY A 125 -0.92 8.56 9.39
N LEU A 126 -0.80 9.37 8.34
CA LEU A 126 -0.84 8.92 6.95
C LEU A 126 0.39 8.08 6.57
N TYR A 127 1.56 8.31 7.18
CA TYR A 127 2.72 7.43 6.97
C TYR A 127 2.42 5.99 7.40
N ASP A 128 1.87 5.82 8.60
CA ASP A 128 1.51 4.48 9.11
C ASP A 128 0.40 3.83 8.28
N LEU A 129 -0.57 4.64 7.85
CA LEU A 129 -1.67 4.17 7.03
C LEU A 129 -1.19 3.75 5.63
N GLU A 130 -0.25 4.46 5.02
CA GLU A 130 0.35 4.11 3.74
C GLU A 130 1.01 2.73 3.80
N VAL A 131 1.86 2.51 4.82
CA VAL A 131 2.49 1.19 5.05
C VAL A 131 1.43 0.10 5.25
N SER A 132 0.38 0.40 6.01
CA SER A 132 -0.73 -0.54 6.24
C SER A 132 -1.47 -0.90 4.95
N CYS A 133 -1.71 0.07 4.07
CA CYS A 133 -2.34 -0.14 2.77
C CYS A 133 -1.47 -1.00 1.86
N LEU A 134 -0.18 -0.68 1.74
CA LEU A 134 0.76 -1.44 0.89
C LEU A 134 0.91 -2.89 1.36
N ASN A 135 1.00 -3.11 2.67
CA ASN A 135 1.06 -4.45 3.24
C ASN A 135 -0.24 -5.24 3.03
N ALA A 136 -1.40 -4.58 3.16
CA ALA A 136 -2.69 -5.20 2.88
C ALA A 136 -2.82 -5.60 1.41
N SER A 137 -2.37 -4.76 0.46
CA SER A 137 -2.35 -5.10 -0.97
C SER A 137 -1.46 -6.32 -1.26
N ALA A 138 -0.27 -6.38 -0.66
CA ALA A 138 0.61 -7.53 -0.80
C ALA A 138 0.00 -8.81 -0.18
N GLY A 139 -0.65 -8.69 0.98
CA GLY A 139 -1.34 -9.80 1.63
C GLY A 139 -2.55 -10.31 0.83
N PHE A 140 -3.30 -9.41 0.17
CA PHE A 140 -4.38 -9.78 -0.75
C PHE A 140 -3.84 -10.60 -1.92
N ARG A 141 -2.78 -10.13 -2.61
CA ARG A 141 -2.15 -10.87 -3.72
C ARG A 141 -1.65 -12.26 -3.33
N ARG A 142 -1.09 -12.42 -2.13
CA ARG A 142 -0.66 -13.74 -1.62
C ARG A 142 -1.85 -14.68 -1.40
N ARG A 143 -2.93 -14.17 -0.82
CA ARG A 143 -4.16 -14.96 -0.58
C ARG A 143 -4.87 -15.33 -1.87
N ASP A 144 -5.02 -14.38 -2.80
CA ASP A 144 -5.58 -14.64 -4.11
C ASP A 144 -4.78 -15.70 -4.89
N ARG A 145 -3.43 -15.61 -4.90
CA ARG A 145 -2.59 -16.68 -5.47
C ARG A 145 -2.83 -18.04 -4.82
N LEU A 146 -3.00 -18.08 -3.51
CA LEU A 146 -3.24 -19.33 -2.77
C LEU A 146 -4.65 -19.88 -3.01
N GLU A 147 -5.68 -19.03 -3.09
CA GLU A 147 -7.06 -19.42 -3.41
C GLU A 147 -7.20 -19.96 -4.84
N ASN A 148 -6.39 -19.44 -5.76
CA ASN A 148 -6.29 -19.92 -7.14
C ASN A 148 -5.40 -21.18 -7.29
N CYS A 149 -4.78 -21.68 -6.21
CA CYS A 149 -4.07 -22.96 -6.24
C CYS A 149 -5.06 -24.11 -6.03
N HIS A 150 -5.29 -24.90 -7.06
CA HIS A 150 -6.24 -26.01 -7.02
C HIS A 150 -5.54 -27.36 -6.83
N LEU A 151 -4.31 -27.49 -7.33
CA LEU A 151 -3.53 -28.72 -7.22
C LEU A 151 -2.22 -28.50 -6.44
N CYS A 152 -2.14 -29.15 -5.27
CA CYS A 152 -0.93 -29.17 -4.44
C CYS A 152 -0.22 -30.53 -4.49
N LEU A 153 1.06 -30.54 -4.85
CA LEU A 153 1.94 -31.69 -4.72
C LEU A 153 2.64 -31.65 -3.37
N ILE A 154 2.43 -32.67 -2.53
CA ILE A 154 3.19 -32.85 -1.29
C ILE A 154 4.33 -33.82 -1.57
N THR A 155 5.57 -33.40 -1.33
CA THR A 155 6.73 -34.25 -1.58
C THR A 155 6.87 -35.33 -0.50
N SER A 156 7.47 -36.45 -0.88
CA SER A 156 8.03 -37.44 0.05
C SER A 156 9.50 -37.67 -0.30
N PRO A 157 10.36 -38.02 0.68
CA PRO A 157 11.75 -38.38 0.40
C PRO A 157 11.84 -39.46 -0.68
N ALA A 158 12.63 -39.20 -1.72
CA ALA A 158 12.90 -40.13 -2.83
C ALA A 158 14.17 -39.70 -3.57
N ASP A 159 14.94 -40.65 -4.10
CA ASP A 159 16.17 -40.37 -4.86
C ASP A 159 15.91 -39.55 -6.14
N ASP A 160 14.71 -39.70 -6.72
CA ASP A 160 14.24 -39.03 -7.94
C ASP A 160 13.33 -37.82 -7.66
N LEU A 161 13.37 -37.25 -6.44
CA LEU A 161 12.51 -36.15 -5.99
C LEU A 161 12.41 -35.01 -7.02
N PHE A 162 13.54 -34.52 -7.52
CA PHE A 162 13.56 -33.39 -8.45
C PHE A 162 12.91 -33.72 -9.79
N GLU A 163 13.10 -34.93 -10.31
CA GLU A 163 12.51 -35.34 -11.58
C GLU A 163 11.00 -35.52 -11.45
N ARG A 164 10.53 -36.05 -10.30
CA ARG A 164 9.10 -36.10 -9.98
C ARG A 164 8.47 -34.72 -9.93
N VAL A 165 9.10 -33.78 -9.23
CA VAL A 165 8.60 -32.40 -9.13
C VAL A 165 8.61 -31.74 -10.50
N LYS A 166 9.70 -31.83 -11.28
CA LYS A 166 9.74 -31.28 -12.65
C LYS A 166 8.63 -31.82 -13.54
N SER A 167 8.38 -33.13 -13.48
CA SER A 167 7.29 -33.76 -14.21
C SER A 167 5.94 -33.18 -13.78
N ALA A 168 5.69 -33.09 -12.47
CA ALA A 168 4.46 -32.54 -11.92
C ALA A 168 4.23 -31.06 -12.27
N LEU A 169 5.29 -30.24 -12.28
CA LEU A 169 5.23 -28.84 -12.71
C LEU A 169 4.84 -28.71 -14.19
N SER A 170 5.09 -29.73 -15.02
CA SER A 170 4.67 -29.73 -16.43
C SER A 170 3.19 -30.09 -16.63
N THR A 171 2.52 -30.60 -15.59
CA THR A 171 1.13 -31.09 -15.66
C THR A 171 0.11 -30.22 -14.92
N GLY A 172 0.45 -28.97 -14.59
CA GLY A 172 -0.48 -28.01 -13.98
C GLY A 172 -0.58 -28.07 -12.45
N VAL A 173 0.48 -28.48 -11.76
CA VAL A 173 0.59 -28.29 -10.30
C VAL A 173 0.77 -26.80 -9.99
N ASP A 174 -0.09 -26.25 -9.13
CA ASP A 174 -0.07 -24.83 -8.75
C ASP A 174 0.79 -24.56 -7.51
N MET A 175 0.99 -25.59 -6.68
CA MET A 175 1.72 -25.52 -5.42
C MET A 175 2.49 -26.79 -5.13
N VAL A 176 3.71 -26.66 -4.62
CA VAL A 176 4.53 -27.76 -4.12
C VAL A 176 4.79 -27.53 -2.63
N GLN A 177 4.43 -28.51 -1.81
CA GLN A 177 4.78 -28.54 -0.39
C GLN A 177 5.99 -29.46 -0.18
N TYR A 178 7.14 -28.87 0.15
CA TYR A 178 8.32 -29.63 0.53
C TYR A 178 8.20 -30.18 1.94
N ARG A 179 8.20 -31.51 2.05
CA ARG A 179 8.09 -32.26 3.31
C ARG A 179 9.21 -33.29 3.40
N SER A 180 10.09 -33.12 4.37
CA SER A 180 11.19 -34.05 4.67
C SER A 180 11.45 -34.15 6.17
N LYS A 181 10.91 -35.19 6.81
CA LYS A 181 10.96 -35.38 8.28
C LYS A 181 12.29 -35.90 8.79
N ASP A 182 13.01 -36.70 7.99
CA ASP A 182 14.15 -37.47 8.47
C ASP A 182 15.51 -37.03 7.88
N ALA A 183 15.52 -36.06 6.97
CA ALA A 183 16.76 -35.57 6.36
C ALA A 183 17.56 -34.62 7.28
N ASP A 184 18.88 -34.61 7.12
CA ASP A 184 19.76 -33.63 7.74
C ASP A 184 19.47 -32.20 7.24
N ASP A 185 19.69 -31.20 8.09
CA ASP A 185 19.40 -29.80 7.78
C ASP A 185 20.17 -29.27 6.56
N ARG A 186 21.40 -29.73 6.31
CA ARG A 186 22.15 -29.33 5.10
C ARG A 186 21.52 -29.91 3.84
N VAL A 187 20.96 -31.12 3.93
CA VAL A 187 20.26 -31.76 2.82
C VAL A 187 18.94 -31.03 2.56
N ARG A 188 18.14 -30.80 3.61
CA ARG A 188 16.89 -30.03 3.52
C ARG A 188 17.09 -28.67 2.87
N PHE A 189 18.12 -27.95 3.29
CA PHE A 189 18.43 -26.64 2.73
C PHE A 189 18.75 -26.69 1.23
N ARG A 190 19.60 -27.65 0.80
CA ARG A 190 19.93 -27.81 -0.61
C ARG A 190 18.71 -28.18 -1.45
N GLU A 191 17.90 -29.11 -0.95
CA GLU A 191 16.69 -29.56 -1.64
C GLU A 191 15.67 -28.43 -1.75
N ALA A 192 15.31 -27.80 -0.64
CA ALA A 192 14.35 -26.70 -0.60
C ALA A 192 14.80 -25.52 -1.49
N LYS A 193 16.10 -25.19 -1.51
CA LYS A 193 16.64 -24.14 -2.37
C LYS A 193 16.54 -24.50 -3.86
N ALA A 194 16.83 -25.74 -4.23
CA ALA A 194 16.70 -26.18 -5.62
C ALA A 194 15.23 -26.25 -6.06
N LEU A 195 14.33 -26.73 -5.19
CA LEU A 195 12.89 -26.70 -5.43
C LEU A 195 12.36 -25.28 -5.55
N ARG A 196 12.90 -24.31 -4.79
CA ARG A 196 12.51 -22.90 -4.88
C ARG A 196 12.76 -22.36 -6.27
N THR A 197 13.95 -22.58 -6.82
CA THR A 197 14.29 -22.16 -8.19
C THR A 197 13.35 -22.83 -9.20
N LEU A 198 13.15 -24.14 -9.12
CA LEU A 198 12.27 -24.87 -10.04
C LEU A 198 10.81 -24.36 -10.03
N CYS A 199 10.26 -24.11 -8.84
CA CYS A 199 8.88 -23.62 -8.71
C CYS A 199 8.77 -22.17 -9.18
N HIS A 200 9.74 -21.31 -8.82
CA HIS A 200 9.79 -19.91 -9.24
C HIS A 200 9.73 -19.75 -10.76
N ASP A 201 10.56 -20.51 -11.48
CA ASP A 201 10.65 -20.45 -12.95
C ASP A 201 9.35 -20.85 -13.66
N LYS A 202 8.44 -21.52 -12.94
CA LYS A 202 7.13 -21.95 -13.42
C LYS A 202 5.96 -21.17 -12.82
N GLY A 203 6.22 -20.18 -11.96
CA GLY A 203 5.18 -19.42 -11.26
C GLY A 203 4.44 -20.22 -10.18
N VAL A 204 4.93 -21.40 -9.83
CA VAL A 204 4.34 -22.33 -8.85
C VAL A 204 4.78 -21.96 -7.44
N LEU A 205 3.87 -22.07 -6.46
CA LEU A 205 4.18 -21.77 -5.05
C LEU A 205 5.03 -22.88 -4.44
N LEU A 206 6.07 -22.50 -3.67
CA LEU A 206 6.77 -23.43 -2.78
C LEU A 206 6.39 -23.17 -1.32
N ILE A 207 5.86 -24.19 -0.65
CA ILE A 207 5.54 -24.19 0.78
C ILE A 207 6.49 -25.14 1.52
N ILE A 208 7.08 -24.70 2.63
CA ILE A 208 7.90 -25.57 3.48
C ILE A 208 7.06 -26.11 4.63
N ASN A 209 7.15 -27.41 4.90
CA ASN A 209 6.46 -28.03 6.02
C ASN A 209 7.22 -27.83 7.35
N ASP A 210 6.53 -27.35 8.40
CA ASP A 210 6.92 -27.18 9.80
C ASP A 210 8.13 -26.27 10.11
N ARG A 211 9.06 -26.08 9.16
CA ARG A 211 10.34 -25.38 9.35
C ARG A 211 10.27 -23.93 8.84
N ILE A 212 9.84 -23.02 9.72
CA ILE A 212 9.79 -21.57 9.45
C ILE A 212 11.17 -21.02 9.09
N ASP A 213 12.20 -21.43 9.83
CA ASP A 213 13.59 -21.03 9.63
C ASP A 213 14.11 -21.42 8.24
N LEU A 214 13.79 -22.63 7.77
CA LEU A 214 14.12 -23.09 6.43
C LEU A 214 13.36 -22.30 5.37
N ALA A 215 12.06 -22.06 5.56
CA ALA A 215 11.24 -21.26 4.66
C ALA A 215 11.85 -19.86 4.45
N MET A 216 12.24 -19.19 5.53
CA MET A 216 12.92 -17.90 5.48
C MET A 216 14.28 -17.99 4.79
N ALA A 217 15.07 -19.03 5.09
CA ALA A 217 16.42 -19.19 4.53
C ALA A 217 16.43 -19.42 3.00
N VAL A 218 15.36 -19.99 2.44
CA VAL A 218 15.25 -20.24 1.00
C VAL A 218 14.30 -19.28 0.29
N ASP A 219 13.74 -18.29 0.99
CA ASP A 219 12.72 -17.36 0.47
C ASP A 219 11.52 -18.11 -0.15
N ALA A 220 10.98 -19.08 0.60
CA ALA A 220 9.78 -19.82 0.21
C ALA A 220 8.52 -18.94 0.23
N ASP A 221 7.50 -19.29 -0.55
CA ASP A 221 6.25 -18.52 -0.62
C ASP A 221 5.39 -18.66 0.65
N GLY A 222 5.64 -19.69 1.47
CA GLY A 222 4.98 -19.86 2.76
C GLY A 222 5.45 -21.07 3.56
N VAL A 223 4.81 -21.28 4.70
CA VAL A 223 5.03 -22.41 5.61
C VAL A 223 3.69 -23.07 5.92
N HIS A 224 3.67 -24.39 5.95
CA HIS A 224 2.55 -25.18 6.47
C HIS A 224 2.87 -25.57 7.91
N LEU A 225 1.94 -25.32 8.84
CA LEU A 225 2.04 -25.57 10.29
C LEU A 225 0.93 -26.50 10.76
#